data_AF-A0A9N9ISJ6-F1
#
_entry.id   AF-A0A9N9ISJ6-F1
#
_cell.length_a   1.000
_cell.length_b   1.000
_cell.length_c   1.000
_cell.angle_alpha   90.00
_cell.angle_beta   90.00
_cell.angle_gamma   90.00
#
_symmetry.space_group_name_H-M   'P 1'
#
loop_
_entity.id
_entity.type
_entity.pdbx_description
1 polymer ?
#
loop_
_entity_poly.entity_id
_entity_poly.type
_entity_poly.pdbx_seq_one_letter_code
_entity_poly.pdbx_strand_id
1 'polypeptide(L)'
;VSTRWNSIYNMIQKALILRNALNLVILFNHELNKDILTDEDWNNLKQIAKFFKLFKEVIIIMYEFTYPTIFTVIPLYNLLIDHIDDNIDNINTLPLIKLATEK
;
A
#
# COMPACT_ATOMS: atom_id res chain seq x y z
N VAL A 1 -12.73 10.08 -1.08
CA VAL A 1 -12.63 9.83 0.38
C VAL A 1 -11.19 9.44 0.74
N SER A 2 -10.60 10.06 1.77
CA SER A 2 -9.30 9.64 2.30
C SER A 2 -9.50 8.46 3.25
N THR A 3 -9.18 7.25 2.80
CA THR A 3 -9.11 6.08 3.67
C THR A 3 -7.67 5.86 4.10
N ARG A 4 -7.47 5.17 5.24
CA ARG A 4 -6.12 4.83 5.75
C ARG A 4 -5.26 4.15 4.67
N TRP A 5 -5.86 3.21 3.92
CA TRP A 5 -5.19 2.49 2.84
C TRP A 5 -4.85 3.38 1.64
N ASN A 6 -5.72 4.34 1.28
CA ASN A 6 -5.43 5.31 0.21
C ASN A 6 -4.26 6.23 0.58
N SER A 7 -4.18 6.67 1.84
CA SER A 7 -3.07 7.48 2.33
C SER A 7 -1.74 6.71 2.29
N ILE A 8 -1.73 5.46 2.78
CA ILE A 8 -0.54 4.59 2.75
C ILE A 8 -0.08 4.35 1.32
N TYR A 9 -0.99 3.98 0.41
CA TYR A 9 -0.66 3.79 -1.00
C TYR A 9 -0.04 5.06 -1.60
N ASN A 10 -0.66 6.22 -1.39
CA ASN A 10 -0.17 7.50 -1.92
C ASN A 10 1.20 7.88 -1.35
N MET A 11 1.41 7.65 -0.04
CA MET A 11 2.67 7.93 0.63
C MET A 11 3.78 7.06 0.05
N ILE A 12 3.55 5.76 -0.07
CA ILE A 12 4.56 4.82 -0.61
C ILE A 12 4.85 5.14 -2.08
N GLN A 13 3.83 5.41 -2.90
CA GLN A 13 4.04 5.82 -4.30
C GLN A 13 4.90 7.07 -4.41
N LYS A 14 4.62 8.10 -3.59
CA LYS A 14 5.44 9.31 -3.55
C LYS A 14 6.86 9.04 -3.06
N ALA A 15 7.03 8.20 -2.04
CA ALA A 15 8.34 7.82 -1.53
C ALA A 15 9.17 7.08 -2.58
N LEU A 16 8.55 6.19 -3.37
CA LEU A 16 9.21 5.47 -4.47
C LEU A 16 9.67 6.42 -5.59
N ILE A 17 8.85 7.42 -5.94
CA ILE A 17 9.21 8.46 -6.93
C ILE A 17 10.37 9.32 -6.39
N LEU A 18 10.32 9.68 -5.11
CA LEU A 18 11.29 10.55 -4.46
C LEU A 18 12.48 9.79 -3.85
N ARG A 19 12.65 8.50 -4.14
CA ARG A 19 13.68 7.64 -3.55
C ARG A 19 15.07 8.27 -3.57
N ASN A 20 15.48 8.79 -4.73
CA ASN A 20 16.79 9.43 -4.88
C ASN A 20 16.91 10.71 -4.02
N ALA A 21 15.86 11.53 -3.99
CA ALA A 21 15.84 12.74 -3.17
C ALA A 21 15.87 12.41 -1.67
N LEU A 22 15.16 11.38 -1.24
CA LEU A 22 15.17 10.90 0.15
C LEU A 22 16.56 10.40 0.55
N ASN A 23 17.22 9.61 -0.31
CA ASN A 23 18.58 9.13 -0.06
C ASN A 23 19.59 10.28 0.04
N LEU A 24 19.45 11.32 -0.80
CA LEU A 24 20.28 12.52 -0.71
C LEU A 24 20.03 13.27 0.60
N VAL A 25 18.78 13.47 0.99
CA VAL A 25 18.43 14.13 2.26
C VAL A 25 19.02 13.39 3.45
N ILE A 26 18.97 12.06 3.46
CA ILE A 26 19.58 11.24 4.52
C ILE A 26 21.10 11.43 4.52
N LEU A 27 21.75 11.41 3.35
CA LEU A 27 23.18 11.63 3.22
C LEU A 27 23.64 13.00 3.78
N PHE A 28 22.83 14.04 3.58
CA PHE A 28 23.12 15.39 4.09
C PHE A 28 22.78 15.60 5.57
N ASN A 29 21.99 14.71 6.18
CA ASN A 29 21.54 14.82 7.56
C ASN A 29 21.94 13.59 8.36
N HIS A 30 23.11 13.65 9.01
CA HIS A 30 23.68 12.52 9.77
C HIS A 30 22.74 11.91 10.83
N GLU A 31 21.79 12.69 11.37
CA GLU A 31 20.79 12.23 12.33
C GLU A 31 19.79 11.20 11.74
N LEU A 32 19.62 11.22 10.41
CA LEU A 32 18.69 10.36 9.67
C LEU A 32 19.35 9.07 9.15
N ASN A 33 20.65 8.86 9.42
CA ASN A 33 21.36 7.66 8.96
C ASN A 33 20.74 6.35 9.49
N LYS A 34 20.06 6.41 10.64
CA LYS A 34 19.30 5.28 11.21
C LYS A 34 18.05 4.91 10.39
N ASP A 35 17.56 5.84 9.57
CA ASP A 35 16.32 5.70 8.78
C ASP A 35 16.63 5.35 7.31
N ILE A 36 17.87 4.93 7.02
CA ILE A 36 18.27 4.52 5.68
C ILE A 36 17.58 3.20 5.31
N LEU A 37 16.83 3.22 4.22
CA LEU A 37 16.13 2.05 3.70
C LEU A 37 17.03 1.27 2.76
N THR A 38 17.15 -0.03 3.00
CA THR A 38 17.88 -0.94 2.11
C THR A 38 17.13 -1.16 0.80
N ASP A 39 17.81 -1.68 -0.23
CA ASP A 39 17.15 -2.08 -1.49
C ASP A 39 16.00 -3.07 -1.26
N GLU A 40 16.14 -3.95 -0.26
CA GLU A 40 15.10 -4.89 0.14
C GLU A 40 13.89 -4.18 0.74
N ASP A 41 14.10 -3.18 1.61
CA ASP A 41 13.01 -2.36 2.16
C ASP A 41 12.23 -1.64 1.07
N TRP A 42 12.94 -1.07 0.08
CA TRP A 42 12.31 -0.44 -1.08
C TRP A 42 11.50 -1.43 -1.92
N ASN A 43 11.99 -2.67 -2.07
CA ASN A 43 11.26 -3.73 -2.74
C ASN A 43 10.01 -4.14 -1.95
N ASN A 44 10.11 -4.26 -0.63
CA ASN A 44 8.98 -4.54 0.25
C ASN A 44 7.90 -3.45 0.16
N LEU A 45 8.32 -2.17 0.18
CA LEU A 45 7.41 -1.03 -0.04
C LEU A 45 6.70 -1.12 -1.39
N LYS A 46 7.41 -1.50 -2.46
CA LYS A 46 6.82 -1.69 -3.79
C LYS A 46 5.77 -2.81 -3.80
N GLN A 47 6.02 -3.93 -3.12
CA GLN A 47 5.07 -5.02 -2.99
C GLN A 47 3.82 -4.59 -2.21
N ILE A 48 4.00 -3.88 -1.09
CA ILE A 48 2.90 -3.32 -0.30
C ILE A 48 2.05 -2.35 -1.13
N ALA A 49 2.69 -1.46 -1.89
CA ALA A 49 1.99 -0.53 -2.78
C ALA A 49 1.20 -1.28 -3.87
N LYS A 50 1.76 -2.36 -4.45
CA LYS A 50 1.08 -3.20 -5.43
C LYS A 50 -0.17 -3.86 -4.82
N PHE A 51 -0.09 -4.35 -3.60
CA PHE A 51 -1.23 -4.94 -2.89
C PHE A 51 -2.36 -3.92 -2.68
N PHE A 52 -2.04 -2.71 -2.20
CA PHE A 52 -3.04 -1.67 -1.93
C PHE A 52 -3.63 -1.01 -3.19
N LYS A 53 -3.07 -1.25 -4.38
CA LYS A 53 -3.53 -0.65 -5.62
C LYS A 53 -4.99 -0.98 -5.90
N LEU A 54 -5.37 -2.25 -5.80
CA LEU A 54 -6.73 -2.71 -6.11
C LEU A 54 -7.77 -2.08 -5.16
N PHE A 55 -7.45 -1.99 -3.88
CA PHE A 55 -8.30 -1.32 -2.88
C PHE A 55 -8.57 0.14 -3.25
N LYS A 56 -7.54 0.85 -3.71
CA LYS A 56 -7.69 2.24 -4.13
C LYS A 56 -8.56 2.37 -5.39
N GLU A 57 -8.38 1.48 -6.36
CA GLU A 57 -9.17 1.46 -7.61
C GLU A 57 -10.65 1.20 -7.32
N VAL A 58 -10.96 0.22 -6.48
CA VAL A 58 -12.35 -0.07 -6.05
C VAL A 58 -12.98 1.14 -5.36
N ILE A 59 -12.25 1.83 -4.48
CA ILE A 59 -12.77 3.01 -3.78
C ILE A 59 -13.00 4.19 -4.74
N ILE A 60 -12.13 4.37 -5.75
CA ILE A 60 -12.34 5.40 -6.78
C ILE A 60 -13.61 5.11 -7.57
N ILE A 61 -13.77 3.86 -8.03
CA ILE A 61 -14.97 3.40 -8.73
C ILE A 61 -16.23 3.67 -7.88
N MET A 62 -16.22 3.26 -6.61
CA MET A 62 -17.32 3.50 -5.67
C MET A 62 -17.63 4.99 -5.46
N TYR A 63 -16.61 5.84 -5.49
CA TYR A 63 -16.77 7.29 -5.30
C TYR A 63 -17.27 8.01 -6.56
N GLU A 64 -16.97 7.49 -7.75
CA GLU A 64 -17.43 8.04 -9.02
C GLU A 64 -18.92 7.76 -9.28
N PHE A 65 -19.49 6.72 -8.65
CA PHE A 65 -20.92 6.44 -8.77
C PHE A 65 -21.77 7.55 -8.13
N THR A 66 -22.54 8.23 -8.96
CA THR A 66 -23.50 9.28 -8.55
C THR A 66 -24.85 8.71 -8.06
N TYR A 67 -25.01 7.38 -8.09
CA TYR A 67 -26.25 6.63 -7.83
C TYR A 67 -26.04 5.48 -6.83
N PRO A 68 -27.10 4.86 -6.26
CA PRO A 68 -26.98 3.86 -5.20
C PRO A 68 -26.07 2.68 -5.57
N THR A 69 -24.92 2.61 -4.93
CA THR A 69 -23.81 1.68 -5.18
C THR A 69 -24.02 0.29 -4.57
N ILE A 70 -25.14 0.05 -3.87
CA ILE A 70 -25.37 -1.19 -3.10
C ILE A 70 -25.32 -2.44 -3.99
N PHE A 71 -25.89 -2.40 -5.19
CA PHE A 71 -25.86 -3.55 -6.10
C PHE A 71 -24.45 -3.88 -6.61
N THR A 72 -23.58 -2.88 -6.71
CA THR A 72 -22.17 -3.04 -7.13
C THR A 72 -21.24 -3.40 -5.98
N VAL A 73 -21.66 -3.22 -4.72
CA VAL A 73 -20.84 -3.55 -3.55
C VAL A 73 -20.55 -5.05 -3.47
N ILE A 74 -21.51 -5.92 -3.81
CA ILE A 74 -21.32 -7.38 -3.73
C ILE A 74 -20.21 -7.86 -4.68
N PRO A 75 -20.23 -7.54 -5.99
CA PRO A 75 -19.13 -7.89 -6.89
C PRO A 75 -17.78 -7.31 -6.46
N LEU A 76 -17.75 -6.04 -6.01
CA LEU A 76 -16.52 -5.39 -5.58
C LEU A 76 -15.95 -6.02 -4.31
N TYR A 77 -16.81 -6.45 -3.39
CA TYR A 77 -16.39 -7.14 -2.18
C TYR A 77 -15.78 -8.51 -2.48
N ASN A 78 -16.42 -9.30 -3.35
CA ASN A 78 -15.87 -10.58 -3.80
C ASN A 78 -14.50 -10.40 -4.48
N LEU A 79 -14.38 -9.41 -5.37
CA LEU A 79 -13.11 -9.08 -6.02
C LEU A 79 -12.00 -8.70 -5.03
N LEU A 80 -12.33 -8.01 -3.94
CA LEU A 80 -11.35 -7.69 -2.90
C LEU A 80 -10.98 -8.91 -2.06
N ILE A 81 -11.92 -9.82 -1.78
CA ILE A 81 -11.65 -11.08 -1.09
C ILE A 81 -10.74 -11.95 -1.94
N ASP A 82 -11.08 -12.16 -3.22
CA ASP A 82 -10.28 -12.96 -4.15
C ASP A 82 -8.85 -12.41 -4.22
N HIS A 83 -8.70 -11.08 -4.27
CA HIS A 83 -7.38 -10.44 -4.25
C HIS A 83 -6.63 -10.62 -2.92
N ILE A 84 -7.33 -10.68 -1.79
CA ILE A 84 -6.69 -11.02 -0.53
C ILE A 84 -6.21 -12.46 -0.60
N ASP A 85 -7.09 -13.41 -0.94
CA ASP A 85 -6.81 -14.84 -0.98
C ASP A 85 -5.63 -15.17 -1.91
N ASP A 86 -5.61 -14.60 -3.12
CA ASP A 86 -4.52 -14.75 -4.09
C ASP A 86 -3.17 -14.21 -3.58
N ASN A 87 -3.21 -13.25 -2.65
CA ASN A 87 -2.02 -12.63 -2.09
C ASN A 87 -1.68 -13.15 -0.69
N ILE A 88 -2.51 -13.97 -0.01
CA ILE A 88 -2.24 -14.51 1.34
C ILE A 88 -0.93 -15.30 1.35
N ASP A 89 -0.69 -16.13 0.33
CA ASP A 89 0.53 -16.93 0.22
C ASP A 89 1.80 -16.06 0.09
N ASN A 90 1.68 -14.92 -0.61
CA ASN A 90 2.76 -13.92 -0.70
C ASN A 90 2.88 -13.08 0.57
N ILE A 91 1.78 -12.74 1.22
CA ILE A 91 1.72 -11.92 2.45
C ILE A 91 2.35 -12.64 3.64
N ASN A 92 2.17 -13.96 3.76
CA ASN A 92 2.78 -14.78 4.82
C ASN A 92 4.32 -14.80 4.78
N THR A 93 4.91 -14.38 3.66
CA THR A 93 6.37 -14.25 3.48
C THR A 93 6.91 -12.85 3.84
N LEU A 94 6.04 -11.84 4.01
CA LEU A 94 6.43 -10.48 4.38
C LEU A 94 6.50 -10.33 5.92
N PRO A 95 7.71 -10.14 6.51
CA PRO A 95 7.88 -10.07 7.96
C PRO A 95 7.05 -8.96 8.63
N LEU A 96 6.78 -7.89 7.89
CA LEU A 96 6.10 -6.68 8.37
C LEU A 96 4.60 -6.87 8.63
N ILE A 97 3.95 -7.87 8.02
CA ILE A 97 2.50 -8.10 8.19
C ILE A 97 2.21 -9.06 9.35
N LYS A 98 3.11 -10.02 9.65
CA LYS A 98 3.02 -10.86 10.85
C LYS A 98 2.93 -10.04 12.15
N LEU A 99 3.73 -8.98 12.24
CA LEU A 99 3.70 -8.03 13.36
C LEU A 99 2.39 -7.25 13.48
N ALA A 100 1.66 -7.06 12.38
CA ALA A 100 0.36 -6.38 12.37
C ALA A 100 -0.81 -7.31 12.72
N THR A 101 -0.64 -8.62 12.57
CA THR A 101 -1.64 -9.65 12.88
C THR A 101 -1.52 -10.24 14.30
N GLU A 102 -0.41 -10.00 15.01
CA GLU A 102 -0.17 -10.46 16.39
C GLU A 102 -0.59 -9.46 17.49
N LYS A 103 -1.43 -8.46 17.19
CA LYS A 103 -1.96 -7.51 18.18
C LYS A 103 -3.47 -7.54 18.30
#